data_AF-A0A2V5KTK6-F1
#
_entry.id   AF-A0A2V5KTK6-F1
#
_cell.length_a   1.000
_cell.length_b   1.000
_cell.length_c   1.000
_cell.angle_alpha   90.00
_cell.angle_beta   90.00
_cell.angle_gamma   90.00
#
_symmetry.space_group_name_H-M   'P 1'
#
loop_
_entity.id
_entity.type
_entity.pdbx_description
1 polymer ?
#
loop_
_entity_poly.entity_id
_entity_poly.type
_entity_poly.pdbx_seq_one_letter_code
_entity_poly.pdbx_strand_id
1 'polypeptide(L)'
;MKKPILFAVLFFAPSLAFSAGETSTFDAKTAERFAKLALACVGKEYPNKISHVLNSDTDVAPPHKLTPAFYGCYDWHSSVHGHWLLVRLLRTFPDAPFAAAARDALAKSLTAENLKREAAYIRGEGRASFERPYGFAWLLQLCAELREWDDEQAGAMSANLRPLEDAAVERLKTWLPKLSHPVRVGEHDQTAFGLGLILDYARSTKNDSLAKLATESARKFFLNDKNCPLNYEPSGEDFLS
;
A
#
# COMPACT_ATOMS: atom_id res chain seq x y z
N MET A 1 -20.76 -22.39 75.70
CA MET A 1 -19.81 -22.79 74.63
C MET A 1 -20.59 -23.24 73.40
N LYS A 2 -20.68 -22.40 72.37
CA LYS A 2 -21.17 -22.77 71.03
C LYS A 2 -20.17 -22.20 70.02
N LYS A 3 -19.51 -23.06 69.26
CA LYS A 3 -18.54 -22.68 68.21
C LYS A 3 -19.31 -22.22 66.96
N PRO A 4 -18.88 -21.15 66.25
CA PRO A 4 -19.46 -20.81 64.96
C PRO A 4 -18.91 -21.76 63.88
N ILE A 5 -19.78 -22.21 62.99
CA ILE A 5 -19.43 -23.00 61.81
C ILE A 5 -19.13 -22.02 60.68
N LEU A 6 -17.91 -22.07 60.14
CA LEU A 6 -17.47 -21.27 59.01
C LEU A 6 -17.81 -22.03 57.72
N PHE A 7 -18.72 -21.50 56.88
CA PHE A 7 -18.96 -22.01 55.54
C PHE A 7 -17.89 -21.45 54.59
N ALA A 8 -17.01 -22.30 54.09
CA ALA A 8 -16.09 -21.97 53.00
C ALA A 8 -16.81 -22.17 51.67
N VAL A 9 -17.08 -21.08 50.95
CA VAL A 9 -17.57 -21.13 49.56
C VAL A 9 -16.34 -21.26 48.65
N LEU A 10 -16.14 -22.44 48.05
CA LEU A 10 -15.16 -22.64 46.99
C LEU A 10 -15.70 -22.03 45.68
N PHE A 11 -15.09 -20.94 45.23
CA PHE A 11 -15.25 -20.46 43.87
C PHE A 11 -14.40 -21.32 42.92
N PHE A 12 -15.05 -22.18 42.14
CA PHE A 12 -14.44 -22.81 40.98
C PHE A 12 -14.40 -21.78 39.84
N ALA A 13 -13.24 -21.17 39.61
CA ALA A 13 -13.00 -20.40 38.39
C ALA A 13 -12.70 -21.38 37.25
N PRO A 14 -13.47 -21.41 36.15
CA PRO A 14 -13.13 -22.23 35.00
C PRO A 14 -11.89 -21.64 34.33
N SER A 15 -10.84 -22.44 34.23
CA SER A 15 -9.66 -22.14 33.44
C SER A 15 -10.06 -22.08 31.97
N LEU A 16 -10.25 -20.87 31.43
CA LEU A 16 -10.35 -20.65 30.00
C LEU A 16 -8.97 -20.92 29.39
N ALA A 17 -8.75 -22.16 28.97
CA ALA A 17 -7.64 -22.49 28.08
C ALA A 17 -7.94 -21.83 26.73
N PHE A 18 -7.26 -20.72 26.44
CA PHE A 18 -7.21 -20.18 25.09
C PHE A 18 -6.54 -21.23 24.21
N SER A 19 -7.30 -21.85 23.30
CA SER A 19 -6.71 -22.61 22.20
C SER A 19 -5.93 -21.60 21.36
N ALA A 20 -4.60 -21.69 21.39
CA ALA A 20 -3.77 -21.03 20.38
C ALA A 20 -4.24 -21.57 19.02
N GLY A 21 -4.92 -20.72 18.23
CA GLY A 21 -5.37 -21.09 16.90
C GLY A 21 -4.18 -21.54 16.08
N GLU A 22 -4.33 -22.60 15.29
CA GLU A 22 -3.32 -23.02 14.32
C GLU A 22 -2.90 -21.81 13.48
N THR A 23 -1.62 -21.43 13.56
CA THR A 23 -1.04 -20.44 12.65
C THR A 23 -1.12 -20.99 11.24
N SER A 24 -2.14 -20.58 10.51
CA SER A 24 -2.28 -20.78 9.06
C SER A 24 -1.02 -20.25 8.38
N THR A 25 -0.13 -21.14 7.93
CA THR A 25 1.06 -20.78 7.16
C THR A 25 0.65 -20.31 5.76
N PHE A 26 1.19 -19.18 5.29
CA PHE A 26 0.98 -18.71 3.93
C PHE A 26 1.67 -19.65 2.93
N ASP A 27 0.91 -20.53 2.28
CA ASP A 27 1.39 -21.58 1.39
C ASP A 27 1.26 -21.23 -0.10
N ALA A 28 1.82 -22.08 -0.97
CA ALA A 28 1.80 -21.88 -2.42
C ALA A 28 0.37 -21.85 -3.00
N LYS A 29 -0.57 -22.60 -2.40
CA LYS A 29 -1.98 -22.60 -2.81
C LYS A 29 -2.65 -21.27 -2.51
N THR A 30 -2.36 -20.70 -1.34
CA THR A 30 -2.84 -19.37 -0.94
C THR A 30 -2.20 -18.29 -1.82
N ALA A 31 -0.88 -18.37 -2.08
CA ALA A 31 -0.18 -17.50 -3.01
C ALA A 31 -0.83 -17.52 -4.41
N GLU A 32 -1.14 -18.70 -4.94
CA GLU A 32 -1.79 -18.83 -6.25
C GLU A 32 -3.18 -18.19 -6.29
N ARG A 33 -3.97 -18.30 -5.21
CA ARG A 33 -5.27 -17.62 -5.12
C ARG A 33 -5.12 -16.10 -5.20
N PHE A 34 -4.15 -15.53 -4.48
CA PHE A 34 -3.88 -14.10 -4.51
C PHE A 34 -3.31 -13.63 -5.85
N ALA A 35 -2.39 -14.40 -6.46
CA ALA A 35 -1.88 -14.12 -7.79
C ALA A 35 -3.01 -14.07 -8.83
N LYS A 36 -3.96 -15.01 -8.78
CA LYS A 36 -5.14 -15.03 -9.68
C LYS A 36 -6.00 -13.79 -9.53
N LEU A 37 -6.20 -13.28 -8.30
CA LEU A 37 -6.95 -12.04 -8.07
C LEU A 37 -6.26 -10.84 -8.71
N ALA A 38 -4.94 -10.70 -8.51
CA ALA A 38 -4.16 -9.62 -9.12
C ALA A 38 -4.15 -9.73 -10.65
N LEU A 39 -3.84 -10.90 -11.20
CA LEU A 39 -3.82 -11.16 -12.65
C LEU A 39 -5.17 -10.88 -13.33
N ALA A 40 -6.27 -11.16 -12.63
CA ALA A 40 -7.61 -10.88 -13.16
C ALA A 40 -7.92 -9.38 -13.27
N CYS A 41 -7.19 -8.51 -12.57
CA CYS A 41 -7.48 -7.07 -12.55
C CYS A 41 -6.39 -6.19 -13.18
N VAL A 42 -5.10 -6.51 -13.07
CA VAL A 42 -4.01 -5.57 -13.46
C VAL A 42 -4.05 -5.10 -14.92
N GLY A 43 -4.63 -5.90 -15.83
CA GLY A 43 -4.87 -5.52 -17.23
C GLY A 43 -6.33 -5.24 -17.59
N LYS A 44 -7.26 -5.33 -16.63
CA LYS A 44 -8.70 -5.14 -16.84
C LYS A 44 -9.06 -3.67 -16.67
N GLU A 45 -9.42 -3.02 -17.78
CA GLU A 45 -9.63 -1.57 -17.82
C GLU A 45 -10.96 -1.11 -17.21
N TYR A 46 -12.04 -1.89 -17.21
CA TYR A 46 -13.36 -1.43 -16.73
C TYR A 46 -14.08 -2.45 -15.83
N PRO A 47 -14.89 -1.99 -14.84
CA PRO A 47 -15.08 -0.58 -14.44
C PRO A 47 -13.83 0.02 -13.80
N ASN A 48 -13.63 1.33 -13.96
CA ASN A 48 -12.50 2.06 -13.38
C ASN A 48 -12.97 3.41 -12.79
N LYS A 49 -12.42 3.75 -11.62
CA LYS A 49 -12.64 4.99 -10.89
C LYS A 49 -11.45 5.92 -11.11
N ILE A 50 -11.65 6.90 -11.97
CA ILE A 50 -10.69 7.98 -12.19
C ILE A 50 -11.00 9.09 -11.18
N SER A 51 -10.03 9.44 -10.34
CA SER A 51 -10.14 10.53 -9.37
C SER A 51 -9.05 11.56 -9.60
N HIS A 52 -9.41 12.65 -10.30
CA HIS A 52 -8.47 13.68 -10.68
C HIS A 52 -9.19 15.02 -10.92
N VAL A 53 -8.47 16.15 -10.90
CA VAL A 53 -9.03 17.47 -11.26
C VAL A 53 -9.07 17.64 -12.79
N LEU A 54 -10.16 18.14 -13.36
CA LEU A 54 -10.22 18.49 -14.78
C LEU A 54 -9.92 19.99 -14.93
N ASN A 55 -8.85 20.34 -15.64
CA ASN A 55 -8.54 21.73 -15.99
C ASN A 55 -9.24 22.14 -17.29
N SER A 56 -9.42 21.19 -18.21
CA SER A 56 -10.19 21.36 -19.44
C SER A 56 -10.66 20.01 -19.99
N ASP A 57 -11.43 20.02 -21.09
CA ASP A 57 -11.90 18.81 -21.77
C ASP A 57 -10.76 17.86 -22.20
N THR A 58 -9.53 18.37 -22.37
CA THR A 58 -8.37 17.53 -22.73
C THR A 58 -7.96 16.56 -21.63
N ASP A 59 -8.39 16.79 -20.39
CA ASP A 59 -8.09 15.91 -19.26
C ASP A 59 -9.03 14.69 -19.18
N VAL A 60 -10.10 14.68 -19.98
CA VAL A 60 -11.05 13.56 -20.05
C VAL A 60 -10.55 12.53 -21.08
N ALA A 61 -10.06 11.39 -20.60
CA ALA A 61 -9.60 10.29 -21.45
C ALA A 61 -9.81 8.93 -20.76
N PRO A 62 -9.84 7.80 -21.52
CA PRO A 62 -9.93 6.47 -20.91
C PRO A 62 -8.67 6.14 -20.07
N PRO A 63 -8.77 5.25 -19.05
CA PRO A 63 -7.69 4.95 -18.12
C PRO A 63 -6.34 4.64 -18.78
N HIS A 64 -6.32 3.81 -19.84
CA HIS A 64 -5.08 3.42 -20.53
C HIS A 64 -4.38 4.58 -21.25
N LYS A 65 -5.08 5.71 -21.50
CA LYS A 65 -4.47 6.93 -22.05
C LYS A 65 -3.92 7.84 -20.95
N LEU A 66 -4.53 7.82 -19.76
CA LEU A 66 -4.14 8.66 -18.62
C LEU A 66 -2.94 8.06 -17.88
N THR A 67 -3.04 6.79 -17.50
CA THR A 67 -2.08 6.09 -16.63
C THR A 67 -1.79 4.69 -17.19
N PRO A 68 -0.96 4.58 -18.25
CA PRO A 68 -0.84 3.36 -19.05
C PRO A 68 -0.12 2.18 -18.39
N ALA A 69 0.60 2.37 -17.28
CA ALA A 69 1.17 1.27 -16.51
C ALA A 69 0.16 0.72 -15.49
N PHE A 70 -0.69 1.60 -14.94
CA PHE A 70 -1.57 1.30 -13.82
C PHE A 70 -3.05 1.56 -14.14
N TYR A 71 -3.47 1.32 -15.39
CA TYR A 71 -4.84 1.56 -15.84
C TYR A 71 -5.84 0.48 -15.43
N GLY A 72 -5.35 -0.71 -15.06
CA GLY A 72 -6.20 -1.83 -14.69
C GLY A 72 -6.79 -1.71 -13.28
N CYS A 73 -7.47 -2.78 -12.86
CA CYS A 73 -8.18 -2.88 -11.59
C CYS A 73 -9.24 -1.76 -11.44
N TYR A 74 -9.75 -1.57 -10.23
CA TYR A 74 -10.81 -0.59 -9.98
C TYR A 74 -10.29 0.85 -10.03
N ASP A 75 -9.06 1.12 -9.61
CA ASP A 75 -8.41 2.42 -9.67
C ASP A 75 -6.88 2.28 -9.71
N TRP A 76 -6.18 3.41 -9.84
CA TRP A 76 -4.73 3.46 -10.04
C TRP A 76 -3.97 2.78 -8.90
N HIS A 77 -4.26 3.12 -7.64
CA HIS A 77 -3.51 2.49 -6.52
C HIS A 77 -3.87 1.03 -6.33
N SER A 78 -5.10 0.59 -6.63
CA SER A 78 -5.44 -0.83 -6.63
C SER A 78 -4.60 -1.59 -7.66
N SER A 79 -4.38 -0.98 -8.83
CA SER A 79 -3.48 -1.53 -9.84
C SER A 79 -2.04 -1.60 -9.31
N VAL A 80 -1.51 -0.51 -8.74
CA VAL A 80 -0.16 -0.50 -8.14
C VAL A 80 -0.01 -1.58 -7.07
N HIS A 81 -0.99 -1.74 -6.17
CA HIS A 81 -0.99 -2.78 -5.14
C HIS A 81 -1.02 -4.19 -5.76
N GLY A 82 -1.82 -4.41 -6.80
CA GLY A 82 -1.83 -5.66 -7.57
C GLY A 82 -0.47 -5.98 -8.19
N HIS A 83 0.21 -4.98 -8.75
CA HIS A 83 1.57 -5.15 -9.29
C HIS A 83 2.58 -5.46 -8.18
N TRP A 84 2.55 -4.74 -7.05
CA TRP A 84 3.41 -5.04 -5.89
C TRP A 84 3.20 -6.48 -5.40
N LEU A 85 1.94 -6.91 -5.29
CA LEU A 85 1.59 -8.26 -4.87
C LEU A 85 2.18 -9.30 -5.83
N LEU A 86 2.08 -9.10 -7.15
CA LEU A 86 2.69 -10.01 -8.12
C LEU A 86 4.21 -10.10 -7.97
N VAL A 87 4.90 -8.97 -7.78
CA VAL A 87 6.34 -8.96 -7.54
C VAL A 87 6.68 -9.70 -6.24
N ARG A 88 5.96 -9.44 -5.14
CA ARG A 88 6.17 -10.11 -3.86
C ARG A 88 6.00 -11.63 -3.98
N LEU A 89 4.96 -12.06 -4.69
CA LEU A 89 4.67 -13.48 -4.90
C LEU A 89 5.69 -14.15 -5.80
N LEU A 90 6.19 -13.47 -6.85
CA LEU A 90 7.28 -13.98 -7.69
C LEU A 90 8.57 -14.17 -6.90
N ARG A 91 8.90 -13.26 -5.99
CA ARG A 91 10.10 -13.37 -5.16
C ARG A 91 10.01 -14.47 -4.11
N THR A 92 8.82 -14.71 -3.56
CA THR A 92 8.60 -15.67 -2.46
C THR A 92 8.17 -17.06 -2.93
N PHE A 93 7.61 -17.17 -4.13
CA PHE A 93 7.16 -18.42 -4.77
C PHE A 93 7.58 -18.45 -6.25
N PRO A 94 8.90 -18.43 -6.55
CA PRO A 94 9.40 -18.26 -7.92
C PRO A 94 9.00 -19.39 -8.88
N ASP A 95 8.81 -20.60 -8.37
CA ASP A 95 8.48 -21.80 -9.15
C ASP A 95 6.98 -22.11 -9.21
N ALA A 96 6.13 -21.21 -8.70
CA ALA A 96 4.69 -21.45 -8.68
C ALA A 96 4.05 -21.38 -10.08
N PRO A 97 2.92 -22.07 -10.32
CA PRO A 97 2.28 -22.11 -11.64
C PRO A 97 1.86 -20.73 -12.20
N PHE A 98 1.66 -19.73 -11.35
CA PHE A 98 1.32 -18.37 -11.77
C PHE A 98 2.52 -17.55 -12.24
N ALA A 99 3.76 -18.00 -12.02
CA ALA A 99 4.95 -17.18 -12.17
C ALA A 99 5.12 -16.63 -13.60
N ALA A 100 4.95 -17.47 -14.63
CA ALA A 100 5.05 -17.03 -16.02
C ALA A 100 4.01 -15.94 -16.35
N ALA A 101 2.74 -16.14 -15.97
CA ALA A 101 1.68 -15.17 -16.21
C ALA A 101 1.90 -13.84 -15.46
N ALA A 102 2.42 -13.91 -14.22
CA ALA A 102 2.77 -12.73 -13.43
C ALA A 102 3.91 -11.94 -14.06
N ARG A 103 4.98 -12.62 -14.52
CA ARG A 103 6.09 -11.98 -15.24
C ARG A 103 5.62 -11.29 -16.52
N ASP A 104 4.76 -11.93 -17.30
CA ASP A 104 4.20 -11.36 -18.52
C ASP A 104 3.33 -10.12 -18.26
N ALA A 105 2.49 -10.18 -17.22
CA ALA A 105 1.65 -9.05 -16.84
C ALA A 105 2.50 -7.85 -16.40
N LEU A 106 3.50 -8.07 -15.54
CA LEU A 106 4.43 -7.03 -15.10
C LEU A 106 5.21 -6.42 -16.28
N ALA A 107 5.72 -7.26 -17.19
CA ALA A 107 6.47 -6.79 -18.37
C ALA A 107 5.64 -5.91 -19.31
N LYS A 108 4.35 -6.21 -19.47
CA LYS A 108 3.42 -5.41 -20.29
C LYS A 108 3.13 -4.04 -19.67
N SER A 109 3.01 -3.99 -18.36
CA SER A 109 2.69 -2.75 -17.64
C SER A 109 3.92 -1.87 -17.41
N LEU A 110 5.00 -2.43 -16.87
CA LEU A 110 6.18 -1.72 -16.35
C LEU A 110 7.25 -1.43 -17.42
N THR A 111 6.80 -1.02 -18.61
CA THR A 111 7.68 -0.60 -19.70
C THR A 111 8.22 0.81 -19.46
N ALA A 112 9.39 1.12 -20.02
CA ALA A 112 9.98 2.47 -19.95
C ALA A 112 9.05 3.54 -20.54
N GLU A 113 8.29 3.23 -21.59
CA GLU A 113 7.35 4.17 -22.22
C GLU A 113 6.16 4.46 -21.30
N ASN A 114 5.52 3.43 -20.76
CA ASN A 114 4.37 3.59 -19.87
C ASN A 114 4.75 4.38 -18.63
N LEU A 115 5.88 4.03 -17.98
CA LEU A 115 6.30 4.65 -16.74
C LEU A 115 6.77 6.10 -16.91
N LYS A 116 7.32 6.46 -18.09
CA LYS A 116 7.54 7.87 -18.45
C LYS A 116 6.23 8.65 -18.57
N ARG A 117 5.18 8.04 -19.14
CA ARG A 117 3.85 8.68 -19.24
C ARG A 117 3.20 8.83 -17.87
N GLU A 118 3.28 7.83 -17.00
CA GLU A 118 2.84 7.94 -15.60
C GLU A 118 3.54 9.11 -14.88
N ALA A 119 4.87 9.21 -15.02
CA ALA A 119 5.64 10.28 -14.40
C ALA A 119 5.24 11.67 -14.92
N ALA A 120 4.93 11.80 -16.22
CA ALA A 120 4.43 13.02 -16.81
C ALA A 120 3.02 13.35 -16.29
N TYR A 121 2.13 12.35 -16.23
CA TYR A 121 0.77 12.49 -15.76
C TYR A 121 0.72 13.00 -14.31
N ILE A 122 1.48 12.41 -13.39
CA ILE A 122 1.47 12.86 -11.98
C ILE A 122 2.14 14.24 -11.78
N ARG A 123 2.97 14.69 -12.73
CA ARG A 123 3.53 16.05 -12.77
C ARG A 123 2.60 17.08 -13.40
N GLY A 124 1.51 16.66 -14.04
CA GLY A 124 0.55 17.53 -14.69
C GLY A 124 -0.04 18.62 -13.78
N GLU A 125 -0.53 19.69 -14.42
CA GLU A 125 -1.24 20.76 -13.74
C GLU A 125 -2.52 20.23 -13.06
N GLY A 126 -2.84 20.73 -11.86
CA GLY A 126 -3.98 20.23 -11.08
C GLY A 126 -3.80 18.82 -10.49
N ARG A 127 -2.64 18.17 -10.63
CA ARG A 127 -2.38 16.80 -10.13
C ARG A 127 -1.60 16.75 -8.80
N ALA A 128 -1.46 17.87 -8.11
CA ALA A 128 -0.65 17.96 -6.89
C ALA A 128 -1.15 17.07 -5.72
N SER A 129 -2.45 16.75 -5.70
CA SER A 129 -3.08 15.88 -4.69
C SER A 129 -3.31 14.44 -5.18
N PHE A 130 -2.95 14.11 -6.42
CA PHE A 130 -3.17 12.78 -6.98
C PHE A 130 -2.51 11.72 -6.10
N GLU A 131 -3.28 10.72 -5.67
CA GLU A 131 -2.84 9.50 -4.99
C GLU A 131 -2.04 9.66 -3.68
N ARG A 132 -1.98 10.86 -3.10
CA ARG A 132 -1.31 11.08 -1.82
C ARG A 132 -2.24 10.73 -0.62
N PRO A 133 -1.70 10.19 0.48
CA PRO A 133 -0.40 9.53 0.58
C PRO A 133 -0.43 8.09 0.04
N TYR A 134 -1.61 7.46 -0.04
CA TYR A 134 -1.78 6.02 -0.19
C TYR A 134 -1.16 5.41 -1.45
N GLY A 135 -1.56 5.90 -2.63
CA GLY A 135 -1.08 5.36 -3.89
C GLY A 135 0.43 5.59 -4.04
N PHE A 136 0.95 6.73 -3.62
CA PHE A 136 2.40 6.94 -3.57
C PHE A 136 3.10 6.01 -2.59
N ALA A 137 2.53 5.76 -1.42
CA ALA A 137 3.09 4.80 -0.47
C ALA A 137 3.20 3.39 -1.07
N TRP A 138 2.15 2.90 -1.74
CA TRP A 138 2.17 1.61 -2.43
C TRP A 138 3.11 1.58 -3.64
N LEU A 139 3.20 2.67 -4.40
CA LEU A 139 4.17 2.79 -5.50
C LEU A 139 5.61 2.68 -4.97
N LEU A 140 5.90 3.32 -3.85
CA LEU A 140 7.20 3.22 -3.21
C LEU A 140 7.47 1.79 -2.71
N GLN A 141 6.47 1.09 -2.17
CA GLN A 141 6.59 -0.33 -1.81
C GLN A 141 6.86 -1.22 -3.05
N LEU A 142 6.21 -0.96 -4.19
CA LEU A 142 6.53 -1.62 -5.46
C LEU A 142 8.00 -1.42 -5.86
N CYS A 143 8.50 -0.19 -5.73
CA CYS A 143 9.90 0.12 -6.04
C CYS A 143 10.88 -0.58 -5.08
N ALA A 144 10.55 -0.66 -3.79
CA ALA A 144 11.35 -1.40 -2.81
C ALA A 144 11.36 -2.90 -3.12
N GLU A 145 10.20 -3.51 -3.37
CA GLU A 145 10.05 -4.94 -3.63
C GLU A 145 10.81 -5.37 -4.90
N LEU A 146 10.80 -4.57 -5.97
CA LEU A 146 11.57 -4.83 -7.18
C LEU A 146 13.09 -4.79 -6.96
N ARG A 147 13.58 -3.98 -6.02
CA ARG A 147 15.01 -3.93 -5.68
C ARG A 147 15.45 -5.05 -4.75
N GLU A 148 14.52 -5.59 -3.96
CA GLU A 148 14.78 -6.79 -3.14
C GLU A 148 14.76 -8.08 -3.95
N TRP A 149 14.16 -8.06 -5.13
CA TRP A 149 14.08 -9.21 -6.01
C TRP A 149 15.33 -9.32 -6.88
N ASP A 150 16.23 -10.23 -6.52
CA ASP A 150 17.45 -10.55 -7.29
C ASP A 150 17.09 -11.31 -8.59
N ASP A 151 16.66 -10.58 -9.60
CA ASP A 151 16.21 -11.09 -10.89
C ASP A 151 16.44 -10.04 -12.00
N GLU A 152 16.87 -10.49 -13.19
CA GLU A 152 17.19 -9.59 -14.30
C GLU A 152 15.97 -8.78 -14.76
N GLN A 153 14.79 -9.40 -14.80
CA GLN A 153 13.55 -8.74 -15.18
C GLN A 153 13.17 -7.68 -14.13
N ALA A 154 13.36 -7.99 -12.85
CA ALA A 154 13.13 -7.05 -11.75
C ALA A 154 14.04 -5.83 -11.85
N GLY A 155 15.32 -6.05 -12.14
CA GLY A 155 16.30 -4.98 -12.35
C GLY A 155 15.90 -4.03 -13.50
N ALA A 156 15.48 -4.59 -14.63
CA ALA A 156 15.00 -3.80 -15.77
C ALA A 156 13.73 -2.99 -15.43
N MET A 157 12.75 -3.60 -14.75
CA MET A 157 11.53 -2.91 -14.31
C MET A 157 11.81 -1.84 -13.26
N SER A 158 12.72 -2.10 -12.32
CA SER A 158 13.17 -1.12 -11.33
C SER A 158 13.82 0.10 -11.99
N ALA A 159 14.62 -0.11 -13.05
CA ALA A 159 15.21 0.99 -13.81
C ALA A 159 14.14 1.81 -14.55
N ASN A 160 13.15 1.14 -15.14
CA ASN A 160 12.05 1.81 -15.84
C ASN A 160 11.16 2.64 -14.90
N LEU A 161 11.00 2.21 -13.64
CA LEU A 161 10.17 2.90 -12.63
C LEU A 161 10.77 4.21 -12.14
N ARG A 162 12.08 4.41 -12.33
CA ARG A 162 12.81 5.52 -11.73
C ARG A 162 12.20 6.91 -11.96
N PRO A 163 11.74 7.29 -13.18
CA PRO A 163 11.14 8.60 -13.41
C PRO A 163 9.86 8.85 -12.61
N LEU A 164 9.06 7.80 -12.40
CA LEU A 164 7.81 7.86 -11.64
C LEU A 164 8.09 7.85 -10.13
N GLU A 165 9.04 7.03 -9.68
CA GLU A 165 9.55 7.04 -8.32
C GLU A 165 10.04 8.42 -7.90
N ASP A 166 10.90 9.04 -8.70
CA ASP A 166 11.45 10.38 -8.42
C ASP A 166 10.34 11.43 -8.33
N ALA A 167 9.33 11.34 -9.20
CA ALA A 167 8.16 12.22 -9.19
C ALA A 167 7.31 12.04 -7.92
N ALA A 168 7.07 10.81 -7.47
CA ALA A 168 6.36 10.53 -6.24
C ALA A 168 7.12 11.06 -5.01
N VAL A 169 8.44 10.84 -4.94
CA VAL A 169 9.29 11.36 -3.86
C VAL A 169 9.28 12.88 -3.83
N GLU A 170 9.36 13.54 -4.99
CA GLU A 170 9.26 14.99 -5.12
C GLU A 170 7.91 15.53 -4.60
N ARG A 171 6.81 14.88 -4.98
CA ARG A 171 5.45 15.23 -4.51
C ARG A 171 5.34 15.09 -2.99
N LEU A 172 5.82 14.00 -2.42
CA LEU A 172 5.80 13.77 -0.98
C LEU A 172 6.65 14.80 -0.22
N LYS A 173 7.87 15.08 -0.70
CA LYS A 173 8.76 16.12 -0.12
C LYS A 173 8.16 17.52 -0.18
N THR A 174 7.35 17.80 -1.19
CA THR A 174 6.64 19.08 -1.34
C THR A 174 5.39 19.17 -0.46
N TRP A 175 4.67 18.06 -0.32
CA TRP A 175 3.38 18.02 0.39
C TRP A 175 3.53 17.88 1.90
N LEU A 176 4.34 16.95 2.40
CA LEU A 176 4.42 16.66 3.84
C LEU A 176 4.76 17.90 4.70
N PRO A 177 5.68 18.80 4.31
CA PRO A 177 5.93 20.02 5.06
C PRO A 177 4.73 20.97 5.13
N LYS A 178 3.81 20.91 4.15
CA LYS A 178 2.60 21.74 4.09
C LYS A 178 1.43 21.13 4.87
N LEU A 179 1.51 19.86 5.26
CA LEU A 179 0.45 19.19 5.99
C LEU A 179 0.39 19.71 7.44
N SER A 180 -0.70 20.41 7.76
CA SER A 180 -0.91 21.03 9.07
C SER A 180 -1.39 20.03 10.12
N HIS A 181 -2.25 19.08 9.72
CA HIS A 181 -2.85 18.07 10.59
C HIS A 181 -2.76 16.69 9.94
N PRO A 182 -2.58 15.60 10.72
CA PRO A 182 -2.70 14.26 10.19
C PRO A 182 -4.18 13.90 9.97
N VAL A 183 -4.40 12.98 9.04
CA VAL A 183 -5.67 12.28 8.88
C VAL A 183 -5.59 10.95 9.64
N ARG A 184 -6.56 10.71 10.52
CA ARG A 184 -6.61 9.52 11.40
C ARG A 184 -7.64 8.48 10.98
N VAL A 185 -8.65 8.86 10.20
CA VAL A 185 -9.72 7.95 9.73
C VAL A 185 -9.13 6.75 9.01
N GLY A 186 -9.75 5.57 9.17
CA GLY A 186 -9.26 4.29 8.69
C GLY A 186 -9.34 4.09 7.17
N GLU A 187 -9.24 5.16 6.38
CA GLU A 187 -9.37 5.15 4.92
C GLU A 187 -8.02 5.36 4.21
N HIS A 188 -8.05 5.55 2.89
CA HIS A 188 -6.84 5.70 2.07
C HIS A 188 -5.99 6.91 2.49
N ASP A 189 -6.61 8.01 2.90
CA ASP A 189 -5.90 9.22 3.28
C ASP A 189 -5.25 9.17 4.68
N GLN A 190 -5.39 8.05 5.40
CA GLN A 190 -4.79 7.83 6.72
C GLN A 190 -3.27 8.07 6.68
N THR A 191 -2.84 9.06 7.46
CA THR A 191 -1.49 9.61 7.34
C THR A 191 -0.42 8.72 7.99
N ALA A 192 -0.74 8.02 9.08
CA ALA A 192 0.20 7.12 9.75
C ALA A 192 0.56 5.91 8.88
N PHE A 193 -0.42 5.29 8.24
CA PHE A 193 -0.27 4.15 7.33
C PHE A 193 0.62 4.54 6.15
N GLY A 194 0.29 5.64 5.48
CA GLY A 194 1.12 6.17 4.39
C GLY A 194 2.55 6.45 4.85
N LEU A 195 2.75 7.11 6.00
CA LEU A 195 4.07 7.43 6.52
C LEU A 195 4.91 6.19 6.89
N GLY A 196 4.28 5.14 7.42
CA GLY A 196 4.95 3.87 7.73
C GLY A 196 5.55 3.24 6.49
N LEU A 197 4.73 3.05 5.45
CA LEU A 197 5.18 2.50 4.16
C LEU A 197 6.23 3.39 3.47
N ILE A 198 6.09 4.71 3.54
CA ILE A 198 7.10 5.65 3.00
C ILE A 198 8.43 5.49 3.75
N LEU A 199 8.39 5.30 5.07
CA LEU A 199 9.59 5.14 5.90
C LEU A 199 10.31 3.82 5.61
N ASP A 200 9.57 2.72 5.43
CA ASP A 200 10.14 1.41 5.07
C ASP A 200 10.84 1.45 3.71
N TYR A 201 10.21 2.08 2.72
CA TYR A 201 10.85 2.37 1.45
C TYR A 201 12.12 3.23 1.62
N ALA A 202 12.03 4.32 2.39
CA ALA A 202 13.13 5.26 2.50
C ALA A 202 14.35 4.60 3.15
N ARG A 203 14.13 3.69 4.11
CA ARG A 203 15.20 2.93 4.77
C ARG A 203 15.80 1.86 3.84
N SER A 204 14.99 1.06 3.17
CA SER A 204 15.47 0.01 2.25
C SER A 204 16.28 0.60 1.08
N THR A 205 15.95 1.81 0.65
CA THR A 205 16.62 2.52 -0.45
C THR A 205 17.72 3.48 -0.02
N LYS A 206 18.00 3.60 1.28
CA LYS A 206 18.96 4.55 1.86
C LYS A 206 18.68 6.01 1.44
N ASN A 207 17.39 6.37 1.31
CA ASN A 207 16.95 7.74 1.07
C ASN A 207 16.83 8.49 2.40
N ASP A 208 17.97 8.86 2.99
CA ASP A 208 18.05 9.46 4.33
C ASP A 208 17.20 10.73 4.45
N SER A 209 17.14 11.52 3.39
CA SER A 209 16.34 12.76 3.36
C SER A 209 14.83 12.49 3.51
N LEU A 210 14.31 11.45 2.85
CA LEU A 210 12.91 11.07 2.94
C LEU A 210 12.62 10.35 4.25
N ALA A 211 13.55 9.49 4.71
CA ALA A 211 13.42 8.80 6.00
C ALA A 211 13.34 9.78 7.16
N LYS A 212 14.19 10.83 7.14
CA LYS A 212 14.14 11.92 8.13
C LYS A 212 12.80 12.65 8.07
N LEU A 213 12.36 13.08 6.89
CA LEU A 213 11.08 13.78 6.72
C LEU A 213 9.89 12.95 7.24
N ALA A 214 9.79 11.68 6.84
CA ALA A 214 8.72 10.80 7.28
C ALA A 214 8.73 10.57 8.80
N THR A 215 9.92 10.37 9.39
CA THR A 215 10.08 10.21 10.83
C THR A 215 9.68 11.47 11.61
N GLU A 216 10.13 12.64 11.15
CA GLU A 216 9.80 13.92 11.79
C GLU A 216 8.30 14.23 11.67
N SER A 217 7.70 13.99 10.50
CA SER A 217 6.24 14.11 10.31
C SER A 217 5.46 13.17 11.23
N ALA A 218 5.83 11.89 11.30
CA ALA A 218 5.17 10.91 12.16
C ALA A 218 5.24 11.33 13.64
N ARG A 219 6.42 11.78 14.10
CA ARG A 219 6.57 12.27 15.48
C ARG A 219 5.78 13.55 15.73
N LYS A 220 5.81 14.52 14.81
CA LYS A 220 5.02 15.77 14.91
C LYS A 220 3.54 15.46 15.09
N PHE A 221 3.02 14.49 14.33
CA PHE A 221 1.59 14.21 14.27
C PHE A 221 1.08 13.28 15.35
N PHE A 222 1.86 12.27 15.73
CA PHE A 222 1.35 11.14 16.52
C PHE A 222 2.09 10.90 17.84
N LEU A 223 3.25 11.53 18.09
CA LEU A 223 4.06 11.24 19.30
C LEU A 223 3.33 11.55 20.61
N ASN A 224 2.48 12.58 20.59
CA ASN A 224 1.75 13.03 21.77
C ASN A 224 0.30 12.53 21.80
N ASP A 225 -0.12 11.70 20.84
CA ASP A 225 -1.48 11.17 20.80
C ASP A 225 -1.73 10.29 22.03
N LYS A 226 -2.81 10.59 22.75
CA LYS A 226 -3.28 9.87 23.93
C LYS A 226 -4.80 9.88 23.93
N ASN A 227 -5.40 8.83 24.50
CA ASN A 227 -6.86 8.74 24.67
C ASN A 227 -7.63 8.98 23.35
N CYS A 228 -7.20 8.35 22.26
CA CYS A 228 -7.90 8.43 20.98
C CYS A 228 -9.39 8.07 21.19
N PRO A 229 -10.36 8.86 20.69
CA PRO A 229 -11.78 8.61 20.89
C PRO A 229 -12.25 7.44 20.03
N LEU A 230 -11.97 6.21 20.48
CA LEU A 230 -12.31 4.95 19.78
C LEU A 230 -13.81 4.65 19.72
N ASN A 231 -14.67 5.48 20.33
CA ASN A 231 -16.11 5.28 20.30
C ASN A 231 -16.76 5.57 18.93
N TYR A 232 -16.01 6.15 17.99
CA TYR A 232 -16.43 6.39 16.61
C TYR A 232 -15.69 5.52 15.58
N GLU A 233 -14.73 4.70 16.02
CA GLU A 233 -13.90 3.86 15.15
C GLU A 233 -14.15 2.36 15.45
N PRO A 234 -14.16 1.48 14.42
CA PRO A 234 -14.13 1.82 13.00
C PRO A 234 -15.49 2.36 12.51
N SER A 235 -15.44 3.24 11.52
CA SER A 235 -16.57 3.61 10.67
C SER A 235 -16.91 2.49 9.67
N GLY A 236 -18.04 2.59 8.97
CA GLY A 236 -18.43 1.62 7.94
C GLY A 236 -17.55 1.64 6.68
N GLU A 237 -16.74 2.69 6.50
CA GLU A 237 -15.80 2.85 5.38
C GLU A 237 -14.36 2.51 5.79
N ASP A 238 -14.10 2.33 7.08
CA ASP A 238 -12.75 2.08 7.60
C ASP A 238 -12.29 0.66 7.25
N PHE A 239 -11.10 0.57 6.65
CA PHE A 239 -10.38 -0.70 6.43
C PHE A 239 -9.05 -0.76 7.18
N LEU A 240 -8.69 0.33 7.88
CA LEU A 240 -7.58 0.44 8.82
C LEU A 240 -8.13 0.81 10.21
N SER A 241 -7.43 0.43 11.28
CA SER A 241 -7.71 0.84 12.67
C SER A 241 -6.43 0.94 13.47
#